data_AF-A0A351LAH6-F1
#
_entry.id   AF-A0A351LAH6-F1
#
_cell.length_a   1.000
_cell.length_b   1.000
_cell.length_c   1.000
_cell.angle_alpha   90.00
_cell.angle_beta   90.00
_cell.angle_gamma   90.00
#
_symmetry.space_group_name_H-M   'P 1'
#
loop_
_entity.id
_entity.type
_entity.pdbx_description
1 polymer ?
#
loop_
_entity_poly.entity_id
_entity_poly.type
_entity_poly.pdbx_seq_one_letter_code
_entity_poly.pdbx_strand_id
1 'polypeptide(L)'
;MQATTDDNRLTHKRIRIRIPKQYHQDPVISRLISDYNLTVNITAAILGGNANGDGWFDLELRGTITNIRRSLDYLNELDLEIWNDAETDGW
;
A
#
# COMPACT_ATOMS: atom_id res chain seq x y z
N MET A 1 9.40 24.49 7.00
CA MET A 1 8.66 23.98 5.84
C MET A 1 7.21 23.86 6.26
N GLN A 2 6.30 24.68 5.70
CA GLN A 2 4.88 24.62 6.04
C GLN A 2 4.26 23.49 5.21
N ALA A 3 3.78 22.44 5.87
CA ALA A 3 2.88 21.48 5.25
C ALA A 3 1.58 22.24 4.91
N THR A 4 1.21 22.28 3.64
CA THR A 4 -0.05 22.87 3.20
C THR A 4 -1.20 22.04 3.76
N THR A 5 -2.28 22.70 4.23
CA THR A 5 -3.42 22.07 4.92
C THR A 5 -4.03 20.88 4.17
N ASP A 6 -3.89 20.82 2.85
CA ASP A 6 -4.36 19.72 1.99
C ASP A 6 -3.65 18.38 2.24
N ASP A 7 -2.37 18.42 2.62
CA ASP A 7 -1.55 17.22 2.79
C ASP A 7 -2.00 16.35 3.99
N ASN A 8 -2.68 16.97 4.95
CA ASN A 8 -3.27 16.30 6.11
C ASN A 8 -4.72 15.86 5.90
N ARG A 9 -5.31 16.11 4.72
CA ARG A 9 -6.67 15.64 4.41
C ARG A 9 -6.68 14.11 4.36
N LEU A 10 -7.64 13.52 5.09
CA LEU A 10 -7.88 12.08 4.99
C LEU A 10 -8.43 11.74 3.61
N THR A 11 -7.87 10.70 3.01
CA THR A 11 -8.28 10.16 1.73
C THR A 11 -8.12 8.63 1.74
N HIS A 12 -8.51 8.00 0.64
CA HIS A 12 -8.24 6.60 0.40
C HIS A 12 -7.64 6.40 -1.00
N LYS A 13 -6.91 5.29 -1.18
CA LYS A 13 -6.32 4.90 -2.47
C LYS A 13 -6.33 3.39 -2.60
N ARG A 14 -6.72 2.89 -3.77
CA ARG A 14 -6.66 1.47 -4.11
C ARG A 14 -5.41 1.17 -4.92
N ILE A 15 -4.71 0.12 -4.52
CA ILE A 15 -3.52 -0.37 -5.21
C ILE A 15 -3.57 -1.89 -5.27
N ARG A 16 -2.97 -2.44 -6.30
CA ARG A 16 -2.55 -3.84 -6.34
C ARG A 16 -1.05 -3.89 -6.18
N ILE A 17 -0.56 -4.80 -5.35
CA ILE A 17 0.88 -5.04 -5.16
C ILE A 17 1.22 -6.52 -5.35
N ARG A 18 2.40 -6.77 -5.92
CA ARG A 18 3.03 -8.09 -5.93
C ARG A 18 4.11 -8.08 -4.86
N ILE A 19 4.00 -8.96 -3.88
CA ILE A 19 5.01 -9.19 -2.84
C ILE A 19 5.75 -10.48 -3.19
N PRO A 20 7.01 -10.38 -3.67
CA PRO A 20 7.82 -11.55 -3.94
C PRO A 20 8.08 -12.39 -2.69
N LYS A 21 8.30 -13.70 -2.88
CA LYS A 21 8.59 -14.66 -1.80
C LYS A 21 9.69 -14.20 -0.84
N GLN A 22 10.71 -13.48 -1.33
CA GLN A 22 11.83 -13.02 -0.50
C GLN A 22 11.40 -12.11 0.65
N TYR A 23 10.26 -11.42 0.51
CA TYR A 23 9.68 -10.53 1.52
C TYR A 23 8.63 -11.22 2.40
N HIS A 24 8.42 -12.54 2.29
CA HIS A 24 7.41 -13.25 3.10
C HIS A 24 7.71 -13.23 4.62
N GLN A 25 8.97 -13.08 5.00
CA GLN A 25 9.34 -12.94 6.41
C GLN A 25 9.32 -11.48 6.87
N ASP A 26 9.17 -10.53 5.94
CA ASP A 26 9.08 -9.11 6.26
C ASP A 26 7.62 -8.70 6.45
N PRO A 27 7.31 -7.93 7.51
CA PRO A 27 5.95 -7.51 7.79
C PRO A 27 5.57 -6.29 6.91
N VAL A 28 5.65 -6.44 5.58
CA VAL A 28 5.50 -5.34 4.60
C VAL A 28 4.19 -4.58 4.83
N ILE A 29 3.06 -5.28 4.89
CA ILE A 29 1.74 -4.67 5.10
C ILE A 29 1.62 -4.08 6.51
N SER A 30 2.14 -4.75 7.54
CA SER A 30 2.07 -4.23 8.91
C SER A 30 2.88 -2.93 9.08
N ARG A 31 4.00 -2.78 8.37
CA ARG A 31 4.78 -1.53 8.35
C ARG A 31 3.99 -0.37 7.74
N LEU A 32 3.16 -0.61 6.72
CA LEU A 32 2.25 0.43 6.21
C LEU A 32 1.34 0.99 7.31
N ILE A 33 0.88 0.12 8.22
CA ILE A 33 0.04 0.52 9.34
C ILE A 33 0.85 1.24 10.41
N SER A 34 1.93 0.62 10.89
CA SER A 34 2.70 1.11 12.04
C SER A 34 3.57 2.33 11.74
N ASP A 35 4.26 2.35 10.60
CA ASP A 35 5.28 3.36 10.31
C ASP A 35 4.71 4.55 9.53
N TYR A 36 3.61 4.34 8.80
CA TYR A 36 2.94 5.37 7.99
C TYR A 36 1.55 5.74 8.50
N ASN A 37 1.11 5.18 9.63
CA ASN A 37 -0.18 5.50 10.26
C ASN A 37 -1.35 5.39 9.26
N LEU A 38 -1.41 4.27 8.54
CA LEU A 38 -2.46 3.95 7.58
C LEU A 38 -3.40 2.89 8.13
N THR A 39 -4.66 2.97 7.76
CA THR A 39 -5.56 1.81 7.79
C THR A 39 -5.43 1.09 6.46
N VAL A 40 -5.16 -0.21 6.49
CA VAL A 40 -5.05 -1.05 5.29
C VAL A 40 -6.16 -2.09 5.30
N ASN A 41 -6.99 -2.08 4.27
CA ASN A 41 -7.97 -3.14 4.02
C ASN A 41 -7.48 -4.01 2.86
N ILE A 42 -7.41 -5.33 3.08
CA ILE A 42 -7.11 -6.29 2.01
C ILE A 42 -8.45 -6.68 1.37
N THR A 43 -8.68 -6.25 0.13
CA THR A 43 -9.94 -6.49 -0.59
C THR A 43 -9.91 -7.80 -1.38
N ALA A 44 -8.74 -8.20 -1.86
CA ALA A 44 -8.49 -9.50 -2.46
C ALA A 44 -7.02 -9.91 -2.27
N ALA A 45 -6.75 -11.22 -2.23
CA ALA A 45 -5.40 -11.74 -2.20
C ALA A 45 -5.30 -13.08 -2.94
N ILE A 46 -4.22 -13.26 -3.69
CA ILE A 46 -3.82 -14.54 -4.29
C ILE A 46 -2.42 -14.84 -3.77
N LEU A 47 -2.29 -15.90 -2.99
CA LEU A 47 -1.00 -16.38 -2.50
C LEU A 47 -0.56 -17.57 -3.35
N GLY A 48 0.69 -17.57 -3.82
CA GLY A 48 1.27 -18.75 -4.44
C GLY A 48 1.13 -19.98 -3.52
N GLY A 49 0.69 -21.12 -4.06
CA GLY A 49 0.47 -22.35 -3.29
C GLY A 49 1.68 -22.71 -2.41
N ASN A 50 1.40 -23.08 -1.15
CA ASN A 50 2.40 -23.32 -0.09
C ASN A 50 3.36 -22.12 0.18
N ALA A 51 2.94 -20.88 -0.11
CA ALA A 51 3.76 -19.67 0.01
C ALA A 51 5.10 -19.73 -0.76
N ASN A 52 5.16 -20.56 -1.81
CA ASN A 52 6.36 -20.79 -2.61
C ASN A 52 6.48 -19.88 -3.83
N GLY A 53 5.43 -19.13 -4.15
CA GLY A 53 5.44 -18.09 -5.17
C GLY A 53 5.06 -16.74 -4.56
N ASP A 54 4.96 -15.73 -5.41
CA ASP A 54 4.62 -14.38 -4.98
C ASP A 54 3.17 -14.29 -4.51
N GLY A 55 2.92 -13.31 -3.64
CA GLY A 55 1.57 -12.91 -3.25
C GLY A 55 1.12 -11.70 -4.04
N TRP A 56 -0.09 -11.76 -4.58
CA TRP A 56 -0.79 -10.61 -5.16
C TRP A 56 -1.83 -10.12 -4.17
N PHE A 57 -1.85 -8.83 -3.90
CA PHE A 57 -2.76 -8.22 -2.93
C PHE A 57 -3.41 -6.98 -3.51
N ASP A 58 -4.73 -6.92 -3.42
CA ASP A 58 -5.51 -5.72 -3.67
C ASP A 58 -5.75 -5.05 -2.31
N LEU A 59 -5.24 -3.84 -2.16
CA LEU A 59 -5.25 -3.08 -0.93
C LEU A 59 -6.01 -1.77 -1.12
N GLU A 60 -6.87 -1.44 -0.16
CA GLU A 60 -7.37 -0.08 0.03
C GLU A 60 -6.64 0.56 1.21
N LEU A 61 -5.83 1.57 0.91
CA LEU A 61 -5.11 2.38 1.89
C LEU A 61 -5.98 3.56 2.29
N ARG A 62 -6.10 3.83 3.59
CA ARG A 62 -6.78 5.03 4.11
C ARG A 62 -5.86 5.77 5.07
N GLY A 63 -5.76 7.08 4.92
CA GLY A 63 -4.87 7.93 5.71
C GLY A 63 -4.73 9.32 5.10
N THR A 64 -3.74 10.08 5.55
CA THR A 64 -3.45 11.40 4.97
C THR A 64 -2.79 11.24 3.60
N ILE A 65 -2.93 12.25 2.73
CA ILE A 65 -2.27 12.27 1.43
C ILE A 65 -0.76 12.06 1.59
N THR A 66 -0.13 12.77 2.54
CA THR A 66 1.31 12.63 2.81
C THR A 66 1.69 11.22 3.22
N ASN A 67 0.92 10.59 4.12
CA ASN A 67 1.24 9.24 4.60
C ASN A 67 1.07 8.19 3.51
N ILE A 68 0.03 8.32 2.69
CA ILE A 68 -0.18 7.43 1.55
C ILE A 68 0.98 7.57 0.56
N ARG A 69 1.40 8.79 0.22
CA ARG A 69 2.57 9.02 -0.66
C ARG A 69 3.84 8.38 -0.08
N ARG A 70 4.17 8.68 1.18
CA ARG A 70 5.36 8.12 1.84
C ARG A 70 5.35 6.58 1.91
N SER A 71 4.17 5.97 2.07
CA SER A 71 4.04 4.51 2.06
C SER A 71 4.26 3.92 0.67
N LEU A 72 3.87 4.62 -0.40
CA LEU A 72 4.11 4.20 -1.77
C LEU A 72 5.59 4.32 -2.13
N ASP A 73 6.25 5.38 -1.66
CA ASP A 73 7.71 5.53 -1.82
C ASP A 73 8.45 4.35 -1.18
N TYR A 74 8.05 3.94 0.04
CA TYR A 74 8.59 2.75 0.69
C TYR A 74 8.38 1.45 -0.10
N LEU A 75 7.18 1.24 -0.65
CA LEU A 75 6.92 0.06 -1.47
C LEU A 75 7.76 0.06 -2.75
N ASN A 76 7.99 1.23 -3.37
CA ASN A 76 8.90 1.39 -4.50
C ASN A 76 10.38 1.18 -4.13
N GLU A 77 10.82 1.63 -2.95
CA GLU A 77 12.18 1.40 -2.43
C GLU A 77 12.48 -0.09 -2.19
N LEU A 78 11.44 -0.87 -1.87
CA LEU A 78 11.52 -2.33 -1.80
C LEU A 78 11.49 -3.02 -3.18
N ASP A 79 11.41 -2.25 -4.27
CA ASP A 79 11.30 -2.74 -5.65
C ASP A 79 10.07 -3.64 -5.85
N LEU A 80 8.98 -3.33 -5.15
CA LEU A 80 7.71 -4.02 -5.31
C LEU A 80 6.94 -3.45 -6.50
N GLU A 81 6.36 -4.33 -7.31
CA GLU A 81 5.49 -3.90 -8.40
C GLU A 81 4.15 -3.40 -7.82
N ILE A 82 3.82 -2.14 -8.13
CA ILE A 82 2.58 -1.47 -7.71
C ILE A 82 1.78 -1.10 -8.95
N TRP A 83 0.55 -1.59 -9.02
CA TRP A 83 -0.44 -1.13 -10.00
C TRP A 83 -1.42 -0.21 -9.28
N ASN A 84 -1.52 1.03 -9.76
CA ASN A 84 -2.57 1.93 -9.30
C ASN A 84 -3.84 1.58 -10.08
N ASP A 85 -4.91 1.22 -9.37
CA ASP A 85 -6.23 1.34 -9.99
C ASP A 85 -6.40 2.84 -10.27
N ALA A 86 -6.61 3.19 -11.55
CA ALA A 86 -6.88 4.56 -11.94
C ALA A 86 -7.98 5.11 -11.03
N GLU A 87 -7.78 6.32 -10.52
CA GLU A 87 -8.73 7.02 -9.68
C GLU A 87 -10.14 6.79 -10.24
N THR A 88 -10.95 6.00 -9.54
CA THR A 88 -12.39 6.12 -9.68
C THR A 88 -12.73 7.51 -9.15
N ASP A 89 -12.57 8.51 -10.00
CA ASP A 89 -13.26 9.80 -9.92
C ASP A 89 -14.74 9.48 -10.03
N GLY A 90 -15.32 9.14 -8.88
CA GLY A 90 -16.74 8.84 -8.72
C GLY A 90 -17.21 9.51 -7.45
N TRP A 91 -17.55 10.79 -7.58
CA TRP A 91 -18.41 11.51 -6.64
C TRP A 91 -19.79 10.86 -6.57
#